data_AF-A0A7Y2KYJ1-F1
#
_entry.id   AF-A0A7Y2KYJ1-F1
#
_cell.length_a   1.000
_cell.length_b   1.000
_cell.length_c   1.000
_cell.angle_alpha   90.00
_cell.angle_beta   90.00
_cell.angle_gamma   90.00
#
_symmetry.space_group_name_H-M   'P 1'
#
loop_
_entity.id
_entity.type
_entity.pdbx_description
1 polymer ?
#
loop_
_entity_poly.entity_id
_entity_poly.type
_entity_poly.pdbx_seq_one_letter_code
_entity_poly.pdbx_strand_id
1 'polypeptide(L)' 'NSMNAMFCNAQAERRYLVNPFTCPTYADGLEQQVWAPNGEPDKTAGIDHANDAGGYFIHHDHPIIKPMTHVPVTFTF' A
#
# COMPACT_ATOMS: atom_id res chain seq x y z
N ASN A 1 -0.31 5.50 -4.19
CA ASN A 1 -0.49 4.16 -3.60
C ASN A 1 -0.56 4.34 -2.08
N SER A 2 -1.62 3.86 -1.42
CA SER A 2 -1.85 4.03 0.04
C SER A 2 -0.81 3.28 0.89
N MET A 3 -0.45 2.06 0.50
CA MET A 3 0.58 1.25 1.17
C MET A 3 1.93 1.98 1.19
N ASN A 4 2.42 2.44 0.02
CA ASN A 4 3.66 3.22 -0.04
C ASN A 4 3.58 4.51 0.78
N ALA A 5 2.44 5.22 0.75
CA ALA A 5 2.26 6.46 1.51
C ALA A 5 2.20 6.25 3.03
N MET A 6 1.90 5.04 3.51
CA MET A 6 1.97 4.70 4.93
C MET A 6 3.39 4.31 5.37
N PHE A 7 4.14 3.62 4.50
CA PHE A 7 5.55 3.30 4.76
C PHE A 7 6.45 4.53 4.70
N CYS A 8 6.30 5.37 3.67
CA CYS A 8 7.02 6.64 3.53
C CYS A 8 6.30 7.53 2.51
N ASN A 9 5.70 8.63 2.96
CA ASN A 9 5.08 9.59 2.04
C ASN A 9 6.10 10.60 1.47
N ALA A 10 5.63 11.49 0.58
CA ALA A 10 6.45 12.52 -0.05
C ALA A 10 6.97 13.58 0.95
N GLN A 11 6.42 13.61 2.17
CA GLN A 11 6.85 14.46 3.28
C GLN A 11 7.87 13.73 4.19
N ALA A 12 8.35 12.55 3.78
CA ALA A 12 9.25 11.67 4.52
C ALA A 12 8.67 11.12 5.84
N GLU A 13 7.35 11.19 6.03
CA GLU A 13 6.68 10.64 7.21
C GLU A 13 6.49 9.13 7.06
N ARG A 14 6.72 8.40 8.15
CA ARG A 14 6.51 6.95 8.26
C ARG A 14 5.43 6.70 9.30
N ARG A 15 4.27 6.23 8.87
CA ARG A 15 3.07 6.11 9.71
C ARG A 15 2.67 4.66 9.97
N TYR A 16 3.29 3.72 9.27
CA TYR A 16 3.12 2.29 9.46
C TYR A 16 4.50 1.65 9.64
N LEU A 17 4.69 0.96 10.77
CA LEU A 17 5.95 0.33 11.15
C LEU A 17 5.70 -1.17 11.33
N VAL A 18 6.63 -1.99 10.85
CA VAL A 18 6.58 -3.44 10.99
C VAL A 18 7.66 -3.86 11.98
N ASN A 19 7.29 -4.66 12.97
CA ASN A 19 8.24 -5.24 13.91
C ASN A 19 8.67 -6.64 13.42
N PRO A 20 9.93 -6.82 12.98
CA PRO A 20 10.37 -8.10 12.41
C PRO A 20 10.43 -9.23 13.45
N PHE A 21 10.55 -8.93 14.74
CA PHE A 21 10.59 -9.94 15.79
C PHE A 21 9.21 -10.53 16.10
N THR A 22 8.15 -9.71 15.99
CA THR A 22 6.78 -10.16 16.26
C THR A 22 6.00 -10.48 15.00
N CYS A 23 6.42 -9.95 13.85
CA CYS A 23 5.78 -10.16 12.55
C CYS A 23 6.80 -10.67 11.50
N PRO A 24 7.53 -11.77 11.77
CA PRO A 24 8.64 -12.22 10.93
C PRO A 24 8.19 -12.53 9.50
N THR A 25 7.07 -13.24 9.31
CA THR A 25 6.54 -13.56 7.99
C THR A 25 6.21 -12.33 7.14
N TYR A 26 5.72 -11.26 7.78
CA TYR A 26 5.41 -10.04 7.04
C TYR A 26 6.67 -9.23 6.73
N ALA A 27 7.63 -9.17 7.66
CA ALA A 27 8.93 -8.57 7.39
C ALA A 27 9.66 -9.29 6.24
N ASP A 28 9.75 -10.62 6.32
CA ASP A 28 10.36 -11.45 5.26
C ASP A 28 9.67 -11.24 3.92
N GLY A 29 8.32 -11.21 3.92
CA GLY A 29 7.52 -10.95 2.73
C GLY A 29 7.83 -9.60 2.09
N LEU A 30 7.90 -8.53 2.88
CA LEU A 30 8.19 -7.19 2.39
C LEU A 30 9.62 -7.06 1.86
N GLU A 31 10.59 -7.73 2.48
CA GLU A 31 12.01 -7.68 2.10
C GLU A 31 12.33 -8.52 0.85
N GLN A 32 11.59 -9.62 0.63
CA GLN A 32 11.95 -10.66 -0.34
C GLN A 32 10.92 -10.85 -1.46
N GLN A 33 9.97 -9.92 -1.65
CA GLN A 33 8.93 -10.06 -2.66
C GLN A 33 9.52 -10.22 -4.07
N VAL A 34 9.23 -11.37 -4.68
CA VAL A 34 9.60 -11.68 -6.07
C VAL A 34 8.51 -11.17 -7.02
N TRP A 35 8.94 -10.62 -8.15
CA TRP A 35 8.06 -10.12 -9.20
C TRP A 35 8.11 -11.04 -10.42
N ALA A 36 6.94 -11.40 -10.95
CA ALA A 36 6.82 -12.16 -12.17
C ALA A 36 7.11 -11.27 -13.41
N PRO A 37 7.37 -11.86 -14.59
CA PRO A 37 7.68 -11.10 -15.81
C PRO A 37 6.60 -10.10 -16.27
N ASN A 38 5.37 -10.28 -15.80
CA ASN A 38 4.23 -9.37 -16.06
C ASN A 38 4.23 -8.12 -15.15
N GLY A 39 5.18 -8.02 -14.21
CA GLY A 39 5.26 -6.91 -13.26
C GLY A 39 4.33 -7.05 -12.05
N GLU A 40 3.64 -8.18 -11.88
CA GLU A 40 2.85 -8.50 -10.70
C GLU A 40 3.66 -9.36 -9.72
N PRO A 41 3.30 -9.41 -8.42
CA PRO A 41 3.96 -10.29 -7.47
C PRO A 41 3.82 -11.76 -7.88
N ASP A 42 4.90 -12.54 -7.75
CA ASP A 42 4.85 -13.98 -7.99
C ASP A 42 4.03 -14.69 -6.89
N LYS A 43 2.89 -15.25 -7.30
CA LYS A 43 1.96 -15.99 -6.43
C LYS A 43 2.38 -17.44 -6.18
N THR A 44 3.35 -17.97 -6.93
CA THR A 44 3.75 -19.39 -6.82
C THR A 44 4.68 -19.65 -5.64
N ALA A 45 5.49 -18.67 -5.25
CA ALA A 45 6.38 -18.74 -4.10
C ALA A 45 5.66 -18.59 -2.74
N GLY A 46 4.43 -18.05 -2.71
CA GLY A 46 3.61 -17.91 -1.52
C GLY A 46 4.09 -16.85 -0.51
N ILE A 47 5.03 -15.98 -0.91
CA ILE A 47 5.62 -14.91 -0.10
C ILE A 47 4.71 -13.67 -0.04
N ASP A 48 3.76 -13.57 -0.96
CA ASP A 48 2.87 -12.43 -1.17
C ASP A 48 1.71 -12.33 -0.18
N HIS A 49 1.30 -13.44 0.46
CA HIS A 49 0.08 -13.48 1.28
C HIS A 49 0.07 -12.44 2.41
N ALA A 50 1.18 -12.30 3.12
CA ALA A 50 1.30 -11.33 4.21
C ALA A 50 1.29 -9.89 3.67
N ASN A 51 1.92 -9.65 2.51
CA ASN A 51 1.97 -8.35 1.87
C ASN A 51 0.59 -7.91 1.37
N ASP A 52 -0.16 -8.82 0.76
CA ASP A 52 -1.53 -8.59 0.33
C ASP A 52 -2.42 -8.25 1.53
N ALA A 53 -2.36 -9.05 2.61
CA ALA A 53 -3.14 -8.83 3.81
C ALA A 53 -2.85 -7.46 4.46
N GLY A 54 -1.57 -7.09 4.59
CA GLY A 54 -1.15 -5.78 5.08
C GLY A 54 -1.63 -4.65 4.16
N GLY A 55 -1.54 -4.85 2.85
CA GLY A 55 -2.02 -3.93 1.83
C GLY A 55 -3.53 -3.67 1.92
N TYR A 56 -4.34 -4.72 2.13
CA TYR A 56 -5.79 -4.59 2.27
C TYR A 56 -6.18 -3.79 3.51
N PHE A 57 -5.55 -4.06 4.64
CA PHE A 57 -5.75 -3.29 5.87
C PHE A 57 -5.46 -1.79 5.64
N ILE A 58 -4.28 -1.49 5.07
CA ILE A 58 -3.90 -0.09 4.79
C ILE A 58 -4.86 0.56 3.79
N HIS A 59 -5.32 -0.17 2.78
CA HIS A 59 -6.26 0.36 1.79
C HIS A 59 -7.61 0.73 2.41
N HIS A 60 -8.12 -0.11 3.31
CA HIS A 60 -9.41 0.10 3.98
C HIS A 60 -9.36 1.20 5.05
N ASP A 61 -8.37 1.13 5.96
CA ASP A 61 -8.31 2.03 7.14
C ASP A 61 -7.55 3.33 6.87
N HIS A 62 -6.63 3.32 5.89
CA HIS A 62 -5.79 4.47 5.53
C HIS A 62 -5.81 4.78 4.01
N PRO A 63 -7.01 4.95 3.40
CA PRO A 63 -7.12 5.25 1.98
C PRO A 63 -6.54 6.63 1.65
N ILE A 64 -6.04 6.77 0.41
CA ILE A 64 -5.73 8.11 -0.12
C ILE A 64 -7.05 8.81 -0.47
N ILE A 65 -7.40 9.82 0.31
CA ILE A 65 -8.54 10.70 0.02
C ILE A 65 -8.10 11.72 -1.03
N LYS A 66 -8.68 11.62 -2.23
CA LYS A 66 -8.44 12.61 -3.29
C LYS A 66 -9.13 13.93 -2.92
N PRO A 67 -8.43 15.07 -2.98
CA PRO A 67 -9.06 16.36 -2.73
C PRO A 67 -10.16 16.60 -3.76
N MET A 68 -11.32 17.07 -3.30
CA MET A 68 -12.38 17.54 -4.20
C MET A 68 -11.98 18.91 -4.74
N THR A 69 -11.75 19.01 -6.05
CA THR A 69 -11.58 20.31 -6.70
C THR A 69 -12.95 20.97 -6.85
N HIS A 70 -13.10 22.19 -6.33
CA HIS A 70 -14.30 22.99 -6.57
C HIS A 70 -14.28 23.47 -8.02
N VAL A 71 -14.98 22.75 -8.90
CA VAL A 71 -15.20 23.17 -10.28
C VAL A 71 -16.49 23.98 -10.29
N PRO A 72 -16.47 25.30 -10.58
CA PRO A 72 -17.69 26.07 -10.72
C PRO A 72 -18.45 25.54 -11.95
N VAL A 73 -19.53 24.79 -11.70
CA VAL A 73 -20.41 24.30 -12.77
C VAL A 73 -21.49 25.36 -12.99
N THR A 74 -21.39 26.09 -14.09
CA THR A 74 -22.43 27.07 -14.48
C THR A 74 -23.43 26.39 -15.40
N PHE A 75 -24.66 26.21 -14.92
CA PHE A 75 -25.77 25.78 -15.76
C PHE A 75 -26.33 27.00 -16.46
N THR A 76 -26.22 27.03 -17.79
CA THR A 76 -26.95 27.99 -18.63
C THR A 76 -28.25 27.33 -19.07
N PHE A 77 -29.38 28.00 -18.81
CA PHE A 77 -30.70 27.63 -19.30
C PHE A 77 -31.01 28.45 -20.55
#